data_AF-A0A0F9K8Q8-F1
#
_entry.id   AF-A0A0F9K8Q8-F1
#
_cell.length_a   1.000
_cell.length_b   1.000
_cell.length_c   1.000
_cell.angle_alpha   90.00
_cell.angle_beta   90.00
_cell.angle_gamma   90.00
#
_symmetry.space_group_name_H-M   'P 1'
#
loop_
_entity.id
_entity.type
_entity.pdbx_description
1 polymer ?
#
loop_
_entity_poly.entity_id
_entity_poly.type
_entity_poly.pdbx_seq_one_letter_code
_entity_poly.pdbx_strand_id
1 'polypeptide(L)'
;NILTNIPQIINNAGVKNLFDKFLHQPVICVAAGPSLDKNIHLLEEAKNKALIICVDAALRTMLQHKIRPDLVVSIDYSEGTRNLFDEVMEQTENLFLAADPEVFPGVLSDFKGRKFIINLNKPLTHWLSKLVTDKGTLDKGASVAHAAFSLARAMGADPIILVGQDLSFPGRSFEVTKEKSQQDCCASRRQME
;
A
#
# COMPACT_ATOMS: atom_id res chain seq x y z
N ASN A 1 14.73 -9.05 -0.66
CA ASN A 1 13.71 -8.67 0.34
C ASN A 1 13.26 -9.83 1.20
N ILE A 2 12.59 -10.88 0.67
CA ILE A 2 12.00 -11.95 1.51
C ILE A 2 13.00 -12.57 2.50
N LEU A 3 14.19 -12.97 2.04
CA LEU A 3 15.20 -13.59 2.92
C LEU A 3 15.60 -12.65 4.08
N THR A 4 15.80 -11.38 3.80
CA THR A 4 16.08 -10.34 4.80
C THR A 4 14.90 -10.15 5.76
N ASN A 5 13.67 -10.29 5.24
CA ASN A 5 12.44 -10.11 6.00
C ASN A 5 12.05 -11.35 6.82
N ILE A 6 12.74 -12.49 6.71
CA ILE A 6 12.41 -13.73 7.44
C ILE A 6 12.15 -13.48 8.94
N PRO A 7 13.00 -12.75 9.69
CA PRO A 7 12.73 -12.48 11.11
C PRO A 7 11.40 -11.76 11.33
N GLN A 8 11.06 -10.81 10.47
CA GLN A 8 9.80 -10.07 10.55
C GLN A 8 8.61 -10.94 10.15
N ILE A 9 8.77 -11.82 9.14
CA ILE A 9 7.73 -12.74 8.69
C ILE A 9 7.37 -13.76 9.78
N ILE A 10 8.38 -14.31 10.47
CA ILE A 10 8.19 -15.31 11.53
C ILE A 10 7.56 -14.68 12.77
N ASN A 11 8.13 -13.57 13.24
CA ASN A 11 7.83 -13.01 14.56
C ASN A 11 6.55 -12.15 14.62
N ASN A 12 5.95 -11.80 13.48
CA ASN A 12 4.74 -10.99 13.45
C ASN A 12 3.49 -11.81 13.08
N ALA A 13 2.33 -11.32 13.51
CA ALA A 13 1.04 -11.96 13.22
C ALA A 13 0.72 -11.92 11.72
N GLY A 14 -0.18 -12.79 11.27
CA GLY A 14 -0.67 -12.76 9.89
C GLY A 14 -1.92 -11.90 9.74
N VAL A 15 -2.15 -11.33 8.54
CA VAL A 15 -3.41 -10.64 8.20
C VAL A 15 -4.65 -11.51 8.38
N LYS A 16 -4.52 -12.85 8.40
CA LYS A 16 -5.58 -13.79 8.77
C LYS A 16 -6.26 -13.45 10.10
N ASN A 17 -5.53 -12.85 11.04
CA ASN A 17 -6.07 -12.46 12.35
C ASN A 17 -7.05 -11.29 12.27
N LEU A 18 -7.08 -10.58 11.13
CA LEU A 18 -8.01 -9.48 10.86
C LEU A 18 -9.27 -9.95 10.13
N PHE A 19 -9.28 -11.17 9.58
CA PHE A 19 -10.40 -11.64 8.78
C PHE A 19 -11.67 -11.76 9.63
N ASP A 20 -12.78 -11.26 9.08
CA ASP A 20 -14.10 -11.19 9.72
C ASP A 20 -14.13 -10.49 11.10
N LYS A 21 -13.12 -9.66 11.44
CA LYS A 21 -13.08 -8.93 12.72
C LYS A 21 -13.88 -7.63 12.71
N PHE A 22 -14.30 -7.16 11.53
CA PHE A 22 -15.00 -5.89 11.32
C PHE A 22 -16.28 -6.11 10.52
N LEU A 23 -16.98 -7.22 10.79
CA LEU A 23 -18.24 -7.56 10.14
C LEU A 23 -19.27 -6.43 10.27
N HIS A 24 -19.76 -5.95 9.13
CA HIS A 24 -20.75 -4.88 9.05
C HIS A 24 -20.33 -3.56 9.70
N GLN A 25 -19.02 -3.34 9.82
CA GLN A 25 -18.46 -2.07 10.27
C GLN A 25 -17.95 -1.27 9.07
N PRO A 26 -18.13 0.07 9.07
CA PRO A 26 -17.59 0.91 8.02
C PRO A 26 -16.06 0.94 8.09
N VAL A 27 -15.43 0.78 6.92
CA VAL A 27 -13.98 0.93 6.76
C VAL A 27 -13.70 1.95 5.66
N ILE A 28 -12.83 2.90 5.93
CA ILE A 28 -12.37 3.91 4.97
C ILE A 28 -10.99 3.50 4.47
N CYS A 29 -10.87 3.22 3.17
CA CYS A 29 -9.60 3.02 2.48
C CYS A 29 -9.12 4.34 1.88
N VAL A 30 -7.99 4.83 2.37
CA VAL A 30 -7.39 6.12 1.98
C VAL A 30 -6.17 5.89 1.09
N ALA A 31 -6.25 6.39 -0.14
CA ALA A 31 -5.16 6.40 -1.11
C ALA A 31 -4.57 7.81 -1.29
N ALA A 32 -3.38 7.88 -1.89
CA ALA A 32 -2.61 9.13 -2.04
C ALA A 32 -2.99 9.95 -3.27
N GLY A 33 -4.23 9.82 -3.75
CA GLY A 33 -4.71 10.60 -4.88
C GLY A 33 -4.98 12.06 -4.50
N PRO A 34 -4.93 12.99 -5.48
CA PRO A 34 -5.12 14.42 -5.26
C PRO A 34 -6.43 14.85 -4.60
N SER A 35 -7.49 14.04 -4.67
CA SER A 35 -8.74 14.31 -3.93
C SER A 35 -8.59 14.11 -2.43
N LEU A 36 -7.53 13.45 -1.96
CA LEU A 36 -7.24 13.31 -0.54
C LEU A 36 -7.13 14.69 0.12
N ASP A 37 -6.33 15.60 -0.42
CA ASP A 37 -6.11 16.94 0.15
C ASP A 37 -7.42 17.72 0.32
N LYS A 38 -8.37 17.51 -0.59
CA LYS A 38 -9.68 18.17 -0.54
C LYS A 38 -10.58 17.62 0.56
N ASN A 39 -10.47 16.32 0.85
CA ASN A 39 -11.40 15.59 1.73
C ASN A 39 -10.78 15.17 3.06
N ILE A 40 -9.48 15.43 3.28
CA ILE A 40 -8.73 14.93 4.44
C ILE A 40 -9.37 15.35 5.76
N HIS A 41 -9.92 16.57 5.83
CA HIS A 41 -10.59 17.10 7.02
C HIS A 41 -11.80 16.25 7.47
N LEU A 42 -12.50 15.59 6.53
CA LEU A 42 -13.64 14.73 6.83
C LEU A 42 -13.22 13.43 7.55
N LEU A 43 -11.96 13.02 7.42
CA LEU A 43 -11.44 11.81 8.09
C LEU A 43 -11.36 11.99 9.61
N GLU A 44 -11.20 13.22 10.10
CA GLU A 44 -11.23 13.49 11.55
C GLU A 44 -12.63 13.20 12.12
N GLU A 45 -13.68 13.54 11.38
CA GLU A 45 -15.07 13.27 11.80
C GLU A 45 -15.43 11.79 11.80
N ALA A 46 -14.70 10.98 11.02
CA ALA A 46 -14.86 9.53 10.93
C ALA A 46 -14.13 8.76 12.03
N LYS A 47 -13.24 9.42 12.78
CA LYS A 47 -12.51 8.81 13.89
C LYS A 47 -13.46 8.20 14.91
N ASN A 48 -13.17 6.98 15.35
CA ASN A 48 -14.02 6.15 16.23
C ASN A 48 -15.40 5.76 15.66
N LYS A 49 -15.73 6.14 14.41
CA LYS A 49 -16.96 5.73 13.72
C LYS A 49 -16.70 4.72 12.62
N ALA A 50 -15.51 4.76 12.02
CA ALA A 50 -15.04 3.82 11.01
C ALA A 50 -13.55 3.51 11.26
N LEU A 51 -13.14 2.30 10.85
CA LEU A 51 -11.72 1.96 10.78
C LEU A 51 -11.09 2.67 9.58
N ILE A 52 -9.93 3.27 9.76
CA ILE A 52 -9.22 3.99 8.70
C ILE A 52 -7.99 3.17 8.29
N ILE A 53 -8.02 2.65 7.06
CA ILE A 53 -6.91 1.96 6.42
C ILE A 53 -6.30 2.91 5.41
N CYS A 54 -5.01 3.23 5.52
CA CYS A 54 -4.32 4.04 4.51
C CYS A 54 -3.27 3.22 3.75
N VAL A 55 -3.01 3.61 2.51
CA VAL A 55 -1.80 3.16 1.81
C VAL A 55 -0.58 3.89 2.37
N ASP A 56 0.60 3.27 2.30
CA ASP A 56 1.88 3.88 2.69
C ASP A 56 2.10 5.28 2.10
N ALA A 57 1.79 5.49 0.82
CA ALA A 57 1.94 6.77 0.15
C ALA A 57 1.04 7.90 0.74
N ALA A 58 -0.06 7.55 1.42
CA ALA A 58 -0.96 8.53 2.05
C ALA A 58 -0.59 8.84 3.50
N LEU A 59 0.23 7.99 4.15
CA LEU A 59 0.51 8.06 5.58
C LEU A 59 1.06 9.43 5.99
N ARG A 60 2.07 9.93 5.28
CA ARG A 60 2.71 11.22 5.59
C ARG A 60 1.72 12.38 5.52
N THR A 61 0.92 12.45 4.45
CA THR A 61 -0.11 13.49 4.30
C THR A 61 -1.11 13.43 5.44
N MET A 62 -1.60 12.24 5.80
CA MET A 62 -2.53 12.07 6.93
C MET A 62 -1.93 12.57 8.25
N LEU A 63 -0.70 12.17 8.56
CA LEU A 63 -0.03 12.57 9.80
C LEU A 63 0.29 14.08 9.85
N GLN A 64 0.64 14.70 8.73
CA GLN A 64 0.82 16.16 8.63
C GLN A 64 -0.48 16.92 8.94
N HIS A 65 -1.63 16.37 8.52
CA HIS A 65 -2.95 16.87 8.87
C HIS A 65 -3.46 16.40 10.25
N LYS A 66 -2.59 15.79 11.06
CA LYS A 66 -2.88 15.27 12.42
C LYS A 66 -3.94 14.15 12.46
N ILE A 67 -4.24 13.55 11.31
CA ILE A 67 -5.14 12.41 11.20
C ILE A 67 -4.31 11.14 11.26
N ARG A 68 -4.63 10.27 12.21
CA ARG A 68 -3.95 8.98 12.39
C ARG A 68 -4.81 7.87 11.80
N PRO A 69 -4.32 7.11 10.81
CA PRO A 69 -4.99 5.89 10.38
C PRO A 69 -4.88 4.82 11.48
N ASP A 70 -5.74 3.81 11.44
CA ASP A 70 -5.63 2.64 12.31
C ASP A 70 -4.61 1.64 11.75
N LEU A 71 -4.60 1.48 10.42
CA LEU A 71 -3.76 0.50 9.73
C LEU A 71 -3.18 1.07 8.43
N VAL A 72 -1.89 0.85 8.22
CA VAL A 72 -1.15 1.20 7.01
C VAL A 72 -0.95 -0.05 6.18
N VAL A 73 -1.11 0.04 4.86
CA VAL A 73 -0.82 -1.07 3.93
C VAL A 73 0.41 -0.73 3.11
N SER A 74 1.35 -1.67 3.00
CA SER A 74 2.54 -1.53 2.14
C SER A 74 2.88 -2.86 1.47
N ILE A 75 2.97 -2.86 0.15
CA ILE A 75 3.23 -4.08 -0.64
C ILE A 75 4.38 -3.93 -1.64
N ASP A 76 4.94 -2.73 -1.79
CA ASP A 76 5.95 -2.44 -2.80
C ASP A 76 7.36 -2.84 -2.34
N TYR A 77 8.08 -3.54 -3.22
CA TYR A 77 9.41 -4.09 -2.95
C TYR A 77 10.55 -3.08 -3.20
N SER A 78 10.24 -1.92 -3.77
CA SER A 78 11.23 -0.92 -4.17
C SER A 78 11.87 -0.22 -2.98
N GLU A 79 13.15 0.13 -3.07
CA GLU A 79 13.83 0.93 -2.04
C GLU A 79 13.12 2.27 -1.77
N GLY A 80 12.58 2.90 -2.82
CA GLY A 80 11.83 4.16 -2.71
C GLY A 80 10.59 4.08 -1.82
N THR A 81 10.06 2.89 -1.54
CA THR A 81 8.93 2.69 -0.61
C THR A 81 9.29 3.14 0.81
N ARG A 82 10.57 3.02 1.22
CA ARG A 82 11.02 3.50 2.54
C ARG A 82 10.90 5.02 2.69
N ASN A 83 11.02 5.77 1.60
CA ASN A 83 10.97 7.22 1.59
C ASN A 83 9.54 7.75 1.86
N LEU A 84 8.52 6.90 1.68
CA LEU A 84 7.14 7.24 2.03
C LEU A 84 6.93 7.40 3.55
N PHE A 85 7.85 6.82 4.34
CA PHE A 85 7.86 6.88 5.80
C PHE A 85 8.88 7.88 6.36
N ASP A 86 9.59 8.61 5.50
CA ASP A 86 10.55 9.61 5.95
C ASP A 86 9.85 10.69 6.77
N GLU A 87 10.54 11.16 7.81
CA GLU A 87 10.06 12.16 8.79
C GLU A 87 8.89 11.69 9.67
N VAL A 88 8.21 10.60 9.32
CA VAL A 88 7.04 10.08 10.05
C VAL A 88 7.25 8.73 10.71
N MET A 89 8.41 8.08 10.50
CA MET A 89 8.71 6.76 11.04
C MET A 89 8.54 6.68 12.57
N GLU A 90 8.99 7.69 13.31
CA GLU A 90 8.86 7.74 14.77
C GLU A 90 7.40 7.87 15.23
N GLN A 91 6.50 8.35 14.37
CA GLN A 91 5.07 8.47 14.68
C GLN A 91 4.30 7.15 14.51
N THR A 92 4.97 6.07 14.08
CA THR A 92 4.37 4.75 13.79
C THR A 92 4.18 3.85 15.00
N GLU A 93 4.67 4.22 16.19
CA GLU A 93 4.65 3.38 17.40
C GLU A 93 3.26 2.82 17.75
N ASN A 94 2.23 3.63 17.54
CA ASN A 94 0.84 3.27 17.85
C ASN A 94 0.01 2.90 16.61
N LEU A 95 0.67 2.62 15.48
CA LEU A 95 0.01 2.22 14.24
C LEU A 95 0.12 0.71 14.00
N PHE A 96 -0.74 0.19 13.14
CA PHE A 96 -0.58 -1.14 12.57
C PHE A 96 -0.08 -1.06 11.13
N LEU A 97 0.74 -2.02 10.72
CA LEU A 97 1.18 -2.20 9.35
C LEU A 97 0.72 -3.56 8.83
N ALA A 98 -0.10 -3.61 7.77
CA ALA A 98 -0.27 -4.81 6.97
C ALA A 98 0.73 -4.77 5.80
N ALA A 99 1.66 -5.71 5.78
CA ALA A 99 2.77 -5.69 4.84
C ALA A 99 2.90 -6.99 4.05
N ASP A 100 3.26 -6.84 2.78
CA ASP A 100 3.72 -7.97 1.99
C ASP A 100 5.10 -8.45 2.47
N PRO A 101 5.38 -9.77 2.50
CA PRO A 101 6.70 -10.30 2.80
C PRO A 101 7.84 -9.76 1.92
N GLU A 102 7.53 -9.25 0.73
CA GLU A 102 8.48 -8.71 -0.24
C GLU A 102 8.70 -7.20 -0.14
N VAL A 103 7.96 -6.51 0.73
CA VAL A 103 8.17 -5.07 0.94
C VAL A 103 9.63 -4.78 1.24
N PHE A 104 10.11 -3.60 0.86
CA PHE A 104 11.49 -3.22 1.12
C PHE A 104 11.85 -3.41 2.61
N PRO A 105 12.98 -4.07 2.96
CA PRO A 105 13.24 -4.50 4.33
C PRO A 105 13.22 -3.38 5.37
N GLY A 106 13.69 -2.18 4.99
CA GLY A 106 13.67 -1.00 5.85
C GLY A 106 12.27 -0.62 6.34
N VAL A 107 11.22 -0.92 5.57
CA VAL A 107 9.83 -0.67 5.99
C VAL A 107 9.47 -1.58 7.16
N LEU A 108 9.78 -2.88 7.07
CA LEU A 108 9.45 -3.83 8.14
C LEU A 108 10.38 -3.70 9.35
N SER A 109 11.67 -3.45 9.17
CA SER A 109 12.62 -3.34 10.28
C SER A 109 12.39 -2.09 11.12
N ASP A 110 12.10 -0.96 10.47
CA ASP A 110 12.11 0.35 11.12
C ASP A 110 10.74 0.73 11.69
N PHE A 111 9.66 0.19 11.12
CA PHE A 111 8.30 0.47 11.59
C PHE A 111 8.15 0.04 13.05
N LYS A 112 7.77 1.00 13.91
CA LYS A 112 7.78 0.85 15.37
C LYS A 112 6.53 0.17 15.89
N GLY A 113 5.42 0.31 15.18
CA GLY A 113 4.14 -0.27 15.53
C GLY A 113 4.04 -1.77 15.25
N ARG A 114 2.84 -2.30 15.49
CA ARG A 114 2.54 -3.73 15.30
C ARG A 114 2.37 -4.06 13.83
N LYS A 115 2.75 -5.28 13.44
CA LYS A 115 2.74 -5.71 12.03
C LYS A 115 1.87 -6.94 11.85
N PHE A 116 1.15 -6.94 10.73
CA PHE A 116 0.47 -8.08 10.15
C PHE A 116 1.14 -8.40 8.81
N ILE A 117 1.55 -9.64 8.63
CA ILE A 117 2.24 -10.10 7.43
C ILE A 117 1.23 -10.79 6.52
N ILE A 118 1.28 -10.50 5.22
CA ILE A 118 0.51 -11.22 4.20
C ILE A 118 1.19 -12.56 3.90
N ASN A 119 0.43 -13.59 3.53
CA ASN A 119 1.01 -14.90 3.26
C ASN A 119 1.97 -14.93 2.06
N LEU A 120 2.97 -15.82 2.15
CA LEU A 120 3.92 -16.09 1.08
C LEU A 120 3.25 -16.94 -0.01
N ASN A 121 2.99 -16.33 -1.17
CA ASN A 121 2.31 -17.00 -2.30
C ASN A 121 3.22 -17.13 -3.53
N LYS A 122 4.49 -17.54 -3.33
CA LYS A 122 5.43 -17.76 -4.42
C LYS A 122 6.04 -19.17 -4.41
N PRO A 123 6.23 -19.80 -5.59
CA PRO A 123 6.85 -21.14 -5.67
C PRO A 123 8.22 -21.21 -5.00
N LEU A 124 9.06 -20.18 -5.20
CA LEU A 124 10.43 -20.13 -4.66
C LEU A 124 10.48 -20.08 -3.12
N THR A 125 9.40 -19.66 -2.47
CA THR A 125 9.29 -19.55 -1.01
C THR A 125 8.31 -20.54 -0.41
N HIS A 126 7.86 -21.51 -1.20
CA HIS A 126 6.94 -22.56 -0.74
C HIS A 126 7.56 -23.44 0.37
N TRP A 127 8.88 -23.61 0.39
CA TRP A 127 9.54 -24.29 1.50
C TRP A 127 9.40 -23.50 2.80
N LEU A 128 9.46 -22.18 2.74
CA LEU A 128 9.34 -21.30 3.91
C LEU A 128 7.89 -21.24 4.39
N SER A 129 6.91 -21.28 3.49
CA SER A 129 5.50 -21.31 3.88
C SER A 129 5.11 -22.56 4.70
N LYS A 130 5.88 -23.65 4.61
CA LYS A 130 5.71 -24.84 5.47
C LYS A 130 6.27 -24.67 6.88
N LEU A 131 7.15 -23.70 7.09
CA LEU A 131 7.83 -23.43 8.36
C LEU A 131 7.18 -22.28 9.14
N VAL A 132 6.38 -21.45 8.48
CA VAL A 132 5.66 -20.34 9.10
C VAL A 132 4.18 -20.67 9.24
N THR A 133 3.56 -20.12 10.29
CA THR A 133 2.11 -20.21 10.43
C THR A 133 1.40 -19.54 9.25
N ASP A 134 0.27 -20.09 8.83
CA ASP A 134 -0.55 -19.49 7.79
C ASP A 134 -0.91 -18.04 8.16
N LYS A 135 -0.38 -17.11 7.38
CA LYS A 135 -0.55 -15.68 7.63
C LYS A 135 -1.80 -15.10 6.98
N GLY A 136 -2.49 -15.85 6.11
CA GLY A 136 -3.65 -15.37 5.36
C GLY A 136 -3.27 -14.72 4.02
N THR A 137 -3.94 -15.16 2.96
CA THR A 137 -3.73 -14.67 1.60
C THR A 137 -4.67 -13.51 1.31
N LEU A 138 -4.15 -12.49 0.62
CA LEU A 138 -4.94 -11.41 0.03
C LEU A 138 -4.73 -11.38 -1.48
N ASP A 139 -5.78 -11.09 -2.23
CA ASP A 139 -5.66 -10.69 -3.62
C ASP A 139 -5.20 -9.22 -3.67
N LYS A 140 -3.88 -9.03 -3.75
CA LYS A 140 -3.26 -7.70 -3.64
C LYS A 140 -3.57 -6.79 -4.83
N GLY A 141 -4.04 -7.35 -5.95
CA GLY A 141 -4.24 -6.59 -7.19
C GLY A 141 -2.98 -5.90 -7.69
N ALA A 142 -3.16 -4.81 -8.44
CA ALA A 142 -2.08 -4.10 -9.15
C ALA A 142 -1.49 -2.91 -8.37
N SER A 143 -2.04 -2.56 -7.19
CA SER A 143 -1.56 -1.43 -6.40
C SER A 143 -1.83 -1.60 -4.91
N VAL A 144 -1.14 -0.82 -4.08
CA VAL A 144 -1.35 -0.81 -2.62
C VAL A 144 -2.80 -0.52 -2.25
N ALA A 145 -3.49 0.32 -3.03
CA ALA A 145 -4.91 0.62 -2.84
C ALA A 145 -5.82 -0.61 -3.06
N HIS A 146 -5.50 -1.46 -4.05
CA HIS A 146 -6.21 -2.73 -4.24
C HIS A 146 -5.98 -3.66 -3.03
N ALA A 147 -4.74 -3.74 -2.54
CA ALA A 147 -4.46 -4.54 -1.34
C ALA A 147 -5.19 -4.03 -0.09
N ALA A 148 -5.29 -2.70 0.09
CA ALA A 148 -6.07 -2.10 1.16
C ALA A 148 -7.56 -2.43 1.06
N PHE A 149 -8.14 -2.32 -0.14
CA PHE A 149 -9.53 -2.70 -0.39
C PHE A 149 -9.76 -4.20 -0.16
N SER A 150 -8.87 -5.07 -0.66
CA SER A 150 -8.96 -6.51 -0.47
C SER A 150 -8.83 -6.91 1.01
N LEU A 151 -7.99 -6.22 1.77
CA LEU A 151 -7.89 -6.39 3.21
C LEU A 151 -9.19 -5.98 3.89
N ALA A 152 -9.74 -4.79 3.61
CA ALA A 152 -11.02 -4.34 4.17
C ALA A 152 -12.15 -5.35 3.89
N ARG A 153 -12.24 -5.85 2.65
CA ARG A 153 -13.20 -6.90 2.28
C ARG A 153 -12.99 -8.18 3.07
N ALA A 154 -11.74 -8.64 3.22
CA ALA A 154 -11.41 -9.83 3.99
C ALA A 154 -11.72 -9.67 5.50
N MET A 155 -11.71 -8.43 6.00
CA MET A 155 -12.09 -8.10 7.38
C MET A 155 -13.61 -8.15 7.63
N GLY A 156 -14.41 -8.33 6.58
CA GLY A 156 -15.88 -8.34 6.66
C GLY A 156 -16.51 -6.95 6.63
N ALA A 157 -15.75 -5.93 6.26
CA ALA A 157 -16.18 -4.54 6.27
C ALA A 157 -17.38 -4.28 5.35
N ASP A 158 -18.36 -3.55 5.87
CA ASP A 158 -19.53 -3.08 5.11
C ASP A 158 -20.14 -1.86 5.81
N PRO A 159 -20.16 -0.66 5.19
CA PRO A 159 -19.64 -0.35 3.85
C PRO A 159 -18.11 -0.18 3.79
N ILE A 160 -17.54 -0.33 2.60
CA ILE A 160 -16.15 0.07 2.30
C ILE A 160 -16.18 1.40 1.55
N ILE A 161 -15.55 2.42 2.12
CA ILE A 161 -15.53 3.80 1.62
C ILE A 161 -14.15 4.10 1.03
N LEU A 162 -14.08 4.65 -0.17
CA LEU A 162 -12.81 4.99 -0.84
C LEU A 162 -12.58 6.49 -0.82
N VAL A 163 -11.38 6.91 -0.41
CA VAL A 163 -10.96 8.33 -0.38
C VAL A 163 -9.59 8.46 -1.04
N GLY A 164 -9.40 9.48 -1.89
CA GLY A 164 -8.11 9.68 -2.56
C GLY A 164 -7.83 8.66 -3.67
N GLN A 165 -8.85 8.02 -4.24
CA GLN A 165 -8.70 7.01 -5.31
C GLN A 165 -8.91 7.62 -6.70
N ASP A 166 -8.14 8.65 -7.05
CA ASP A 166 -8.39 9.44 -8.25
C ASP A 166 -7.93 8.81 -9.56
N LEU A 167 -6.86 8.01 -9.52
CA LEU A 167 -6.20 7.45 -10.71
C LEU A 167 -5.82 8.52 -11.76
N SER A 168 -5.47 9.74 -11.30
CA SER A 168 -5.19 10.88 -12.18
C SER A 168 -4.02 11.74 -11.68
N PHE A 169 -3.42 12.50 -12.60
CA PHE A 169 -2.36 13.46 -12.33
C PHE A 169 -2.85 14.89 -12.64
N PRO A 170 -3.51 15.58 -11.71
CA PRO A 170 -3.96 16.94 -11.91
C PRO A 170 -2.74 17.86 -12.05
N GLY A 171 -2.84 18.81 -12.98
CA GLY A 171 -1.77 19.76 -13.26
C GLY A 171 -0.70 19.28 -14.24
N ARG A 172 -0.75 18.03 -14.74
CA ARG A 172 -0.08 17.68 -16.00
C ARG A 172 -1.01 18.00 -17.15
N SER A 173 -0.81 19.17 -17.75
CA SER A 173 -0.99 19.27 -19.20
C SER A 173 -0.12 18.18 -19.79
N PHE A 174 -0.71 17.15 -20.41
CA PHE A 174 0.02 16.46 -21.44
C PHE A 174 0.24 17.53 -22.52
N GLU A 175 1.36 18.24 -22.44
CA GLU A 175 2.01 18.57 -23.69
C GLU A 175 2.21 17.21 -24.34
N VAL A 176 1.32 16.88 -25.28
CA VAL A 176 1.66 15.97 -26.35
C VAL A 176 2.89 16.63 -26.97
N THR A 177 4.07 16.32 -26.43
CA THR A 177 5.29 16.36 -27.21
C THR A 177 4.93 15.51 -28.41
N LYS A 178 4.61 16.19 -29.52
CA LYS A 178 4.39 15.57 -30.81
C LYS A 178 5.41 14.47 -30.91
N GLU A 179 4.93 13.24 -30.89
CA GLU A 179 5.75 12.07 -31.06
C GLU A 179 6.63 12.33 -32.29
N LYS A 180 7.95 12.45 -32.08
CA LYS A 180 8.90 12.06 -33.11
C LYS A 180 8.81 10.54 -33.21
N SER A 181 7.73 10.04 -33.79
CA SER A 181 7.60 8.64 -34.18
C SER A 181 7.04 8.56 -35.58
N GLN A 182 7.78 9.09 -36.56
CA GLN A 182 7.78 8.68 -37.97
C GLN A 182 8.72 9.58 -38.76
N GLN A 183 10.03 9.42 -38.55
CA GLN A 183 11.00 9.83 -39.57
C GLN A 183 12.27 8.97 -39.60
N ASP A 184 12.57 8.24 -38.53
CA ASP A 184 13.75 7.35 -38.50
C ASP A 184 13.53 5.94 -39.08
N CYS A 185 12.30 5.56 -39.47
CA CYS A 185 12.04 4.28 -40.13
C CYS A 185 12.02 4.36 -41.68
N CYS A 186 11.95 5.58 -42.26
CA CYS A 186 11.97 5.80 -43.72
C CYS A 186 13.25 6.47 -44.23
N ALA A 187 14.18 6.88 -43.36
CA ALA A 187 15.40 7.59 -43.77
C ALA A 187 16.64 6.68 -44.00
N SER A 188 16.55 5.37 -43.72
CA SER A 188 17.67 4.43 -43.93
C SER A 188 17.64 3.68 -45.28
N ARG A 189 16.81 4.11 -46.25
CA ARG A 189 16.75 3.53 -47.61
C ARG A 189 17.05 4.50 -48.76
N ARG A 190 17.64 5.66 -48.51
CA ARG A 190 18.13 6.56 -49.58
C ARG A 190 19.45 7.25 -49.23
N GLN A 191 20.41 6.51 -48.68
CA GLN A 191 21.85 6.82 -48.76
C GLN A 191 22.67 5.53 -48.73
N MET A 192 22.34 4.61 -49.63
CA MET A 192 23.32 3.79 -50.34
C MET A 192 22.83 3.77 -51.78
N GLU A 193 23.71 4.22 -52.66
CA GLU A 193 23.85 3.89 -54.09
C GLU A 193 22.71 3.14 -54.79
#